data_AF-A0A2I1PBX1-F1
#
_entry.id   AF-A0A2I1PBX1-F1
#
_cell.length_a   1.000
_cell.length_b   1.000
_cell.length_c   1.000
_cell.angle_alpha   90.00
_cell.angle_beta   90.00
_cell.angle_gamma   90.00
#
_symmetry.space_group_name_H-M   'P 1'
#
loop_
_entity.id
_entity.type
_entity.pdbx_description
1 polymer ?
#
loop_
_entity_poly.entity_id
_entity_poly.type
_entity_poly.pdbx_seq_one_letter_code
_entity_poly.pdbx_strand_id
1 'polypeptide(L)'
;MTTGRPRRTGSPRAVRTARHRPLDLWSVSFTRVGSVATGRAGRGHSPRPAGPATCHSEPPSAKCDSGTRPRRVQSAGRGPPAAPPGTPARLGRTADQWEDRPMPTPDAVRLLLLDADAVIQRMPDGWKDEAITLLATGWGAPAGGVADDPALWGRAQAVLDEVFVAEVFLLTGQETDLTFPETIAGILEGHGNSTDAEQVARLWHRTEPLAEERAMVATARQGGVRVAMATNQQPHRAAWLTDSGAFADLADEVYTSSRLGVAKPEPDFFRAILRAEAEAGHPVEPGEVVFVDDRADNVEGAAAIGIRARQYHFTQGVEAFREVLESTGVLDGAAHADATHDGPAPTA
;
A
#
# COMPACT_ATOMS: atom_id res chain seq x y z
N MET A 1 -33.20 59.98 37.07
CA MET A 1 -31.99 59.50 37.81
C MET A 1 -32.24 58.07 38.26
N THR A 2 -31.18 57.32 38.62
CA THR A 2 -31.20 56.07 39.42
C THR A 2 -32.27 55.01 39.09
N THR A 3 -32.02 54.06 38.18
CA THR A 3 -31.34 52.76 38.42
C THR A 3 -32.13 51.74 39.27
N GLY A 4 -32.67 50.71 38.61
CA GLY A 4 -33.10 49.43 39.21
C GLY A 4 -32.64 48.27 38.32
N ARG A 5 -32.01 47.25 38.90
CA ARG A 5 -31.24 46.23 38.15
C ARG A 5 -31.94 44.85 38.22
N PRO A 6 -32.41 44.27 37.10
CA PRO A 6 -32.88 42.88 37.08
C PRO A 6 -31.74 41.89 37.34
N ARG A 7 -32.06 40.71 37.85
CA ARG A 7 -31.08 39.64 38.09
C ARG A 7 -30.62 39.01 36.78
N ARG A 8 -29.34 38.61 36.69
CA ARG A 8 -28.85 37.74 35.62
C ARG A 8 -29.47 36.36 35.75
N THR A 9 -30.23 35.92 34.75
CA THR A 9 -30.31 34.50 34.41
C THR A 9 -29.01 34.10 33.71
N GLY A 10 -28.51 32.90 33.97
CA GLY A 10 -27.33 32.37 33.30
C GLY A 10 -27.72 31.68 32.00
N SER A 11 -27.10 32.05 30.88
CA SER A 11 -27.19 31.25 29.65
C SER A 11 -26.65 29.85 29.91
N PRO A 12 -27.27 28.77 29.38
CA PRO A 12 -26.64 27.47 29.38
C PRO A 12 -25.31 27.55 28.61
N ARG A 13 -24.23 26.98 29.18
CA ARG A 13 -23.00 26.78 28.42
C ARG A 13 -23.32 25.83 27.27
N ALA A 14 -23.15 26.30 26.03
CA ALA A 14 -23.13 25.41 24.88
C ALA A 14 -21.99 24.41 25.08
N VAL A 15 -22.34 23.13 25.29
CA VAL A 15 -21.36 22.04 25.29
C VAL A 15 -20.82 21.97 23.87
N ARG A 16 -19.57 22.40 23.70
CA ARG A 16 -18.87 22.39 22.42
C ARG A 16 -18.52 20.94 22.11
N THR A 17 -19.46 20.22 21.49
CA THR A 17 -19.21 18.86 21.00
C THR A 17 -17.97 18.89 20.12
N ALA A 18 -16.96 18.11 20.50
CA ALA A 18 -15.80 17.92 19.67
C ALA A 18 -16.27 17.15 18.44
N ARG A 19 -16.40 17.83 17.29
CA ARG A 19 -16.52 17.12 16.02
C ARG A 19 -15.25 16.30 15.89
N HIS A 20 -15.40 14.98 15.89
CA HIS A 20 -14.31 14.09 15.51
C HIS A 20 -13.84 14.54 14.13
N ARG A 21 -12.53 14.77 13.99
CA ARG A 21 -11.94 14.79 12.64
C ARG A 21 -12.11 13.37 12.07
N PRO A 22 -12.37 13.21 10.77
CA PRO A 22 -12.13 11.92 10.15
C PRO A 22 -10.68 11.51 10.44
N LEU A 23 -10.51 10.27 10.90
CA LEU A 23 -9.21 9.62 10.96
C LEU A 23 -9.07 8.92 9.62
N ASP A 24 -8.07 9.30 8.82
CA ASP A 24 -7.77 8.62 7.57
C ASP A 24 -7.39 7.17 7.88
N LEU A 25 -8.25 6.23 7.46
CA LEU A 25 -8.15 4.82 7.89
C LEU A 25 -6.92 4.10 7.35
N TRP A 26 -6.28 4.68 6.33
CA TRP A 26 -5.02 4.24 5.73
C TRP A 26 -3.77 4.91 6.34
N SER A 27 -3.93 5.86 7.28
CA SER A 27 -2.84 6.63 7.92
C SER A 27 -2.15 5.87 9.07
N VAL A 28 -2.00 4.55 8.93
CA VAL A 28 -1.24 3.73 9.88
C VAL A 28 0.24 3.76 9.49
N SER A 29 0.94 4.81 9.92
CA SER A 29 2.38 5.01 9.67
C SER A 29 3.24 3.97 10.40
N PHE A 30 3.50 2.83 9.76
CA PHE A 30 4.32 1.77 10.33
C PHE A 30 5.81 2.13 10.41
N THR A 31 6.28 2.40 11.63
CA THR A 31 7.71 2.34 11.92
C THR A 31 8.16 0.89 11.89
N ARG A 32 9.14 0.57 11.03
CA ARG A 32 9.67 -0.78 10.79
C ARG A 32 10.15 -1.44 12.10
N VAL A 33 9.33 -2.33 12.67
CA VAL A 33 9.69 -3.08 13.88
C VAL A 33 10.85 -4.02 13.57
N GLY A 34 11.99 -3.79 14.20
CA GLY A 34 13.20 -4.58 13.97
C GLY A 34 13.04 -6.04 14.41
N SER A 35 13.59 -6.96 13.62
CA SER A 35 13.54 -8.40 13.89
C SER A 35 14.14 -8.74 15.27
N VAL A 36 13.31 -9.26 16.18
CA VAL A 36 13.76 -9.71 17.49
C VAL A 36 14.37 -11.11 17.35
N ALA A 37 15.70 -11.17 17.34
CA ALA A 37 16.43 -12.43 17.28
C ALA A 37 16.10 -13.35 18.48
N THR A 38 15.90 -14.65 18.22
CA THR A 38 15.47 -15.65 19.21
C THR A 38 16.59 -16.04 20.18
N GLY A 39 16.83 -15.17 21.17
CA GLY A 39 17.81 -15.35 22.24
C GLY A 39 17.53 -16.58 23.12
N ARG A 40 18.31 -17.65 22.93
CA ARG A 40 18.18 -18.94 23.65
C ARG A 40 18.59 -18.83 25.13
N ALA A 41 17.63 -18.48 26.00
CA ALA A 41 17.86 -18.33 27.44
C ALA A 41 18.26 -19.65 28.14
N GLY A 42 19.23 -19.58 29.07
CA GLY A 42 19.70 -20.72 29.87
C GLY A 42 18.81 -21.03 31.08
N ARG A 43 18.83 -22.29 31.53
CA ARG A 43 17.97 -22.76 32.66
C ARG A 43 18.58 -22.40 34.02
N GLY A 44 18.11 -21.31 34.62
CA GLY A 44 18.31 -21.03 36.04
C GLY A 44 17.66 -22.09 36.94
N HIS A 45 18.27 -22.35 38.11
CA HIS A 45 17.78 -23.37 39.06
C HIS A 45 16.81 -22.78 40.09
N SER A 46 15.76 -23.54 40.42
CA SER A 46 14.95 -23.35 41.64
C SER A 46 14.78 -24.72 42.33
N PRO A 47 15.02 -24.85 43.65
CA PRO A 47 14.99 -26.14 44.34
C PRO A 47 13.56 -26.59 44.72
N ARG A 48 13.33 -27.91 44.70
CA ARG A 48 12.18 -28.56 45.36
C ARG A 48 12.63 -29.18 46.69
N PRO A 49 11.82 -29.12 47.76
CA PRO A 49 11.99 -30.01 48.91
C PRO A 49 11.52 -31.44 48.59
N ALA A 50 11.95 -32.40 49.42
CA ALA A 50 11.87 -33.83 49.15
C ALA A 50 10.50 -34.49 49.40
N GLY A 51 10.36 -35.71 48.90
CA GLY A 51 9.44 -36.74 49.41
C GLY A 51 10.10 -38.13 49.32
N PRO A 52 9.62 -39.14 50.07
CA PRO A 52 10.01 -40.54 49.88
C PRO A 52 9.17 -41.17 48.76
N ALA A 53 9.69 -41.87 47.73
CA ALA A 53 10.80 -42.83 47.59
C ALA A 53 10.37 -44.29 47.77
N THR A 54 10.14 -44.96 46.64
CA THR A 54 10.24 -46.42 46.44
C THR A 54 10.94 -46.67 45.10
N CYS A 55 11.76 -47.71 45.01
CA CYS A 55 12.50 -48.10 43.79
C CYS A 55 11.82 -49.29 43.11
N HIS A 56 12.17 -49.60 41.85
CA HIS A 56 12.80 -50.88 41.49
C HIS A 56 13.17 -51.03 39.98
N SER A 57 14.39 -51.50 39.75
CA SER A 57 14.84 -52.37 38.63
C SER A 57 15.09 -51.81 37.21
N GLU A 58 16.19 -52.31 36.62
CA GLU A 58 16.83 -51.97 35.32
C GLU A 58 17.80 -53.13 34.92
N PRO A 59 18.50 -53.11 33.76
CA PRO A 59 18.14 -52.60 32.43
C PRO A 59 18.04 -53.80 31.44
N PRO A 60 19.09 -54.35 30.75
CA PRO A 60 20.24 -53.79 30.00
C PRO A 60 20.06 -53.85 28.46
N SER A 61 20.59 -52.90 27.68
CA SER A 61 21.82 -53.03 26.83
C SER A 61 21.57 -52.35 25.45
N ALA A 62 22.52 -52.09 24.53
CA ALA A 62 23.98 -52.33 24.49
C ALA A 62 24.76 -51.29 23.62
N LYS A 63 26.09 -51.27 23.82
CA LYS A 63 27.25 -51.14 22.88
C LYS A 63 27.03 -50.76 21.38
N CYS A 64 27.93 -50.03 20.69
CA CYS A 64 29.27 -49.49 21.02
C CYS A 64 29.74 -48.36 20.05
N ASP A 65 30.81 -47.64 20.43
CA ASP A 65 31.92 -46.94 19.69
C ASP A 65 31.83 -46.65 18.17
N SER A 66 32.40 -45.61 17.53
CA SER A 66 33.39 -44.52 17.88
C SER A 66 33.26 -43.36 16.83
N GLY A 67 33.99 -42.22 16.82
CA GLY A 67 34.96 -41.62 17.75
C GLY A 67 36.26 -41.08 17.12
N THR A 68 36.31 -39.85 16.56
CA THR A 68 37.57 -39.14 16.14
C THR A 68 37.41 -37.60 16.14
N ARG A 69 38.48 -36.86 16.45
CA ARG A 69 38.57 -35.37 16.37
C ARG A 69 39.50 -34.92 15.21
N PRO A 70 39.32 -33.72 14.63
CA PRO A 70 40.15 -33.23 13.52
C PRO A 70 41.58 -32.85 13.95
N ARG A 71 42.55 -33.00 13.04
CA ARG A 71 43.93 -32.53 13.21
C ARG A 71 44.11 -31.11 12.67
N ARG A 72 44.92 -30.32 13.38
CA ARG A 72 45.42 -28.99 12.97
C ARG A 72 46.76 -29.16 12.26
N VAL A 73 46.98 -28.49 11.13
CA VAL A 73 48.28 -28.37 10.46
C VAL A 73 48.59 -26.88 10.29
N GLN A 74 49.87 -26.50 10.39
CA GLN A 74 50.31 -25.10 10.32
C GLN A 74 51.03 -24.79 9.00
N SER A 75 51.22 -23.50 8.76
CA SER A 75 51.79 -22.89 7.56
C SER A 75 53.23 -23.29 7.22
N ALA A 76 53.53 -23.30 5.92
CA ALA A 76 54.83 -22.93 5.37
C ALA A 76 54.61 -21.97 4.19
N GLY A 77 55.37 -20.88 4.10
CA GLY A 77 55.21 -19.85 3.05
C GLY A 77 56.49 -19.60 2.27
N ARG A 78 56.38 -19.16 1.01
CA ARG A 78 57.48 -18.68 0.16
C ARG A 78 57.00 -17.67 -0.88
N GLY A 79 57.74 -16.56 -1.03
CA GLY A 79 57.96 -15.83 -2.29
C GLY A 79 56.79 -15.05 -2.93
N PRO A 80 56.89 -13.71 -3.10
CA PRO A 80 55.97 -12.94 -3.93
C PRO A 80 56.38 -12.94 -5.43
N PRO A 81 55.42 -12.99 -6.37
CA PRO A 81 55.68 -12.73 -7.79
C PRO A 81 55.07 -11.40 -8.29
N ALA A 82 55.86 -10.69 -9.10
CA ALA A 82 55.50 -9.68 -10.12
C ALA A 82 54.53 -8.50 -9.79
N ALA A 83 55.00 -7.27 -10.06
CA ALA A 83 54.14 -6.11 -10.23
C ALA A 83 53.51 -6.07 -11.64
N PRO A 84 52.30 -5.52 -11.82
CA PRO A 84 51.66 -5.38 -13.13
C PRO A 84 52.32 -4.27 -13.98
N PRO A 85 52.31 -4.40 -15.32
CA PRO A 85 53.00 -3.45 -16.21
C PRO A 85 52.15 -2.24 -16.62
N GLY A 86 52.82 -1.13 -16.90
CA GLY A 86 52.46 -0.16 -17.95
C GLY A 86 51.20 0.69 -17.76
N THR A 87 51.37 1.91 -17.26
CA THR A 87 50.37 2.97 -17.37
C THR A 87 50.02 3.25 -18.84
N PRO A 88 48.75 3.24 -19.28
CA PRO A 88 48.37 3.66 -20.62
C PRO A 88 48.72 5.13 -20.87
N ALA A 89 49.12 5.47 -22.09
CA ALA A 89 49.48 6.84 -22.44
C ALA A 89 48.29 7.82 -22.26
N ARG A 90 48.58 9.00 -21.71
CA ARG A 90 47.60 10.10 -21.56
C ARG A 90 47.23 10.66 -22.94
N LEU A 91 46.27 10.02 -23.62
CA LEU A 91 45.55 10.64 -24.73
C LEU A 91 44.75 11.83 -24.17
N GLY A 92 45.20 13.04 -24.50
CA GLY A 92 44.53 14.26 -24.13
C GLY A 92 43.20 14.40 -24.88
N ARG A 93 42.09 14.11 -24.21
CA ARG A 93 40.81 14.74 -24.51
C ARG A 93 40.73 16.01 -23.66
N THR A 94 40.43 17.14 -24.31
CA THR A 94 40.19 18.43 -23.68
C THR A 94 38.97 18.36 -22.77
N ALA A 95 38.92 19.18 -21.73
CA ALA A 95 37.77 19.25 -20.82
C ALA A 95 36.55 19.94 -21.48
N ASP A 96 36.79 20.75 -22.50
CA ASP A 96 35.81 21.60 -23.17
C ASP A 96 35.15 20.88 -24.36
N GLN A 97 34.25 19.93 -24.09
CA GLN A 97 33.24 19.47 -25.06
C GLN A 97 32.06 18.67 -24.48
N TRP A 98 31.87 18.71 -23.15
CA TRP A 98 30.57 18.40 -22.56
C TRP A 98 29.74 19.67 -22.63
N GLU A 99 29.23 19.99 -23.82
CA GLU A 99 28.22 21.04 -23.98
C GLU A 99 27.02 20.70 -23.10
N ASP A 100 26.45 21.73 -22.47
CA ASP A 100 25.34 21.64 -21.50
C ASP A 100 24.02 21.34 -22.23
N ARG A 101 23.99 20.17 -22.88
CA ARG A 101 22.87 19.71 -23.68
C ARG A 101 21.84 19.14 -22.71
N PRO A 102 20.67 19.78 -22.53
CA PRO A 102 19.65 19.24 -21.67
C PRO A 102 19.32 17.82 -22.10
N MET A 103 19.21 16.92 -21.12
CA MET A 103 18.50 15.66 -21.34
C MET A 103 17.10 16.03 -21.84
N PRO A 104 16.62 15.49 -22.97
CA PRO A 104 15.29 15.82 -23.44
C PRO A 104 14.29 15.42 -22.34
N THR A 105 13.52 16.39 -21.88
CA THR A 105 12.21 16.10 -21.30
C THR A 105 11.46 15.25 -22.32
N PRO A 106 10.84 14.12 -21.93
CA PRO A 106 9.89 13.47 -22.80
C PRO A 106 8.69 14.41 -22.93
N ASP A 107 8.60 15.10 -24.08
CA ASP A 107 7.70 16.25 -24.30
C ASP A 107 6.21 15.87 -24.36
N ALA A 108 5.86 14.61 -24.06
CA ALA A 108 4.50 14.12 -23.88
C ALA A 108 4.42 13.10 -22.73
N VAL A 109 3.32 13.13 -21.98
CA VAL A 109 2.89 11.97 -21.18
C VAL A 109 2.36 10.90 -22.14
N ARG A 110 2.80 9.66 -21.99
CA ARG A 110 2.28 8.52 -22.76
C ARG A 110 1.50 7.52 -21.91
N LEU A 111 1.78 7.47 -20.61
CA LEU A 111 1.08 6.62 -19.64
C LEU A 111 0.78 7.40 -18.36
N LEU A 112 -0.49 7.38 -17.95
CA LEU A 112 -0.95 7.83 -16.64
C LEU A 112 -1.21 6.59 -15.77
N LEU A 113 -0.45 6.46 -14.70
CA LEU A 113 -0.68 5.50 -13.63
C LEU A 113 -1.45 6.16 -12.48
N LEU A 114 -2.44 5.47 -11.94
CA LEU A 114 -3.26 5.95 -10.82
C LEU A 114 -3.36 4.87 -9.74
N ASP A 115 -3.27 5.22 -8.45
CA ASP A 115 -3.95 4.38 -7.45
C ASP A 115 -5.48 4.49 -7.62
N ALA A 116 -6.21 3.52 -7.08
CA ALA A 116 -7.65 3.56 -7.02
C ALA A 116 -8.14 4.35 -5.80
N ASP A 117 -7.78 3.89 -4.61
CA ASP A 117 -8.36 4.30 -3.34
C ASP A 117 -7.80 5.67 -2.92
N ALA A 118 -8.69 6.54 -2.46
CA ALA A 118 -8.44 7.97 -2.18
C ALA A 118 -7.97 8.85 -3.35
N VAL A 119 -7.76 8.30 -4.56
CA VAL A 119 -7.38 9.05 -5.78
C VAL A 119 -8.53 9.13 -6.79
N ILE A 120 -9.14 8.00 -7.18
CA ILE A 120 -10.30 7.95 -8.11
C ILE A 120 -11.54 7.23 -7.54
N GLN A 121 -11.44 6.62 -6.36
CA GLN A 121 -12.57 6.13 -5.58
C GLN A 121 -12.33 6.39 -4.08
N ARG A 122 -13.39 6.33 -3.27
CA ARG A 122 -13.31 6.42 -1.80
C ARG A 122 -14.14 5.33 -1.15
N MET A 123 -13.92 5.08 0.14
CA MET A 123 -14.91 4.36 0.95
C MET A 123 -16.12 5.29 1.20
N PRO A 124 -17.37 4.77 1.16
CA PRO A 124 -18.58 5.52 1.49
C PRO A 124 -18.53 6.24 2.84
N ASP A 125 -19.24 7.37 2.96
CA ASP A 125 -19.45 8.00 4.25
C ASP A 125 -20.19 7.03 5.19
N GLY A 126 -19.60 6.75 6.36
CA GLY A 126 -20.14 5.78 7.31
C GLY A 126 -19.75 4.31 7.06
N TRP A 127 -18.92 4.00 6.06
CA TRP A 127 -18.39 2.62 5.82
C TRP A 127 -17.83 1.98 7.09
N LYS A 128 -17.12 2.76 7.90
CA LYS A 128 -16.56 2.31 9.17
C LYS A 128 -17.64 1.93 10.18
N ASP A 129 -18.70 2.71 10.27
CA ASP A 129 -19.77 2.50 11.24
C ASP A 129 -20.59 1.26 10.86
N GLU A 130 -20.75 1.00 9.55
CA GLU A 130 -21.28 -0.26 9.02
C GLU A 130 -20.37 -1.46 9.39
N ALA A 131 -19.05 -1.35 9.15
CA ALA A 131 -18.09 -2.39 9.47
C ALA A 131 -18.07 -2.75 10.97
N ILE A 132 -18.04 -1.73 11.83
CA ILE A 132 -18.10 -1.87 13.29
C ILE A 132 -19.43 -2.50 13.73
N THR A 133 -20.54 -2.11 13.11
CA THR A 133 -21.86 -2.69 13.40
C THR A 133 -21.93 -4.16 13.00
N LEU A 134 -21.42 -4.53 11.81
CA LEU A 134 -21.36 -5.92 11.35
C LEU A 134 -20.51 -6.79 12.29
N LEU A 135 -19.33 -6.33 12.70
CA LEU A 135 -18.46 -7.05 13.64
C LEU A 135 -19.13 -7.20 15.02
N ALA A 136 -19.87 -6.22 15.49
CA ALA A 136 -20.59 -6.31 16.77
C ALA A 136 -21.69 -7.40 16.78
N THR A 137 -22.31 -7.71 15.65
CA THR A 137 -23.34 -8.77 15.59
C THR A 137 -22.79 -10.16 15.98
N GLY A 138 -21.50 -10.43 15.72
CA GLY A 138 -20.81 -11.67 16.08
C GLY A 138 -20.56 -11.86 17.59
N TRP A 139 -20.89 -10.88 18.43
CA TRP A 139 -21.02 -11.05 19.88
C TRP A 139 -22.49 -10.97 20.37
N GLY A 140 -23.46 -11.08 19.45
CA GLY A 140 -24.89 -11.07 19.75
C GLY A 140 -25.50 -9.67 19.94
N ALA A 141 -24.81 -8.60 19.54
CA ALA A 141 -25.32 -7.24 19.69
C ALA A 141 -26.49 -6.94 18.72
N PRO A 142 -27.54 -6.22 19.15
CA PRO A 142 -28.59 -5.76 18.25
C PRO A 142 -28.06 -4.66 17.32
N ALA A 143 -28.57 -4.61 16.08
CA ALA A 143 -28.11 -3.77 14.96
C ALA A 143 -28.37 -2.24 15.10
N GLY A 144 -28.24 -1.72 16.31
CA GLY A 144 -28.29 -0.30 16.66
C GLY A 144 -27.72 0.04 18.04
N GLY A 145 -27.32 -0.96 18.86
CA GLY A 145 -26.79 -0.72 20.21
C GLY A 145 -25.30 -0.35 20.27
N VAL A 146 -24.59 -0.40 19.15
CA VAL A 146 -23.11 -0.31 19.10
C VAL A 146 -22.60 1.11 19.32
N ALA A 147 -23.36 2.12 18.90
CA ALA A 147 -23.00 3.53 19.09
C ALA A 147 -23.12 3.99 20.56
N ASP A 148 -23.99 3.34 21.35
CA ASP A 148 -24.22 3.64 22.77
C ASP A 148 -23.34 2.80 23.72
N ASP A 149 -22.56 1.83 23.20
CA ASP A 149 -21.60 1.02 23.97
C ASP A 149 -20.16 1.23 23.48
N PRO A 150 -19.39 2.14 24.11
CA PRO A 150 -18.00 2.40 23.77
C PRO A 150 -17.04 1.21 23.97
N ALA A 151 -17.41 0.22 24.80
CA ALA A 151 -16.57 -0.96 25.03
C ALA A 151 -16.76 -2.00 23.91
N LEU A 152 -17.99 -2.21 23.48
CA LEU A 152 -18.33 -2.99 22.28
C LEU A 152 -17.74 -2.35 21.02
N TRP A 153 -17.90 -1.03 20.86
CA TRP A 153 -17.26 -0.27 19.77
C TRP A 153 -15.74 -0.46 19.78
N GLY A 154 -15.09 -0.27 20.93
CA GLY A 154 -13.63 -0.43 21.05
C GLY A 154 -13.13 -1.85 20.75
N ARG A 155 -13.93 -2.88 21.03
CA ARG A 155 -13.59 -4.27 20.65
C ARG A 155 -13.76 -4.50 19.14
N ALA A 156 -14.86 -4.05 18.55
CA ALA A 156 -15.07 -4.12 17.10
C ALA A 156 -13.97 -3.37 16.33
N GLN A 157 -13.52 -2.23 16.86
CA GLN A 157 -12.42 -1.45 16.32
C GLN A 157 -11.11 -2.25 16.28
N ALA A 158 -10.75 -2.91 17.39
CA ALA A 158 -9.53 -3.70 17.46
C ALA A 158 -9.51 -4.86 16.45
N VAL A 159 -10.66 -5.52 16.24
CA VAL A 159 -10.81 -6.56 15.20
C VAL A 159 -10.66 -5.98 13.80
N LEU A 160 -11.30 -4.84 13.51
CA LEU A 160 -11.19 -4.18 12.20
C LEU A 160 -9.76 -3.72 11.90
N ASP A 161 -9.07 -3.16 12.89
CA ASP A 161 -7.67 -2.75 12.77
C ASP A 161 -6.74 -3.96 12.54
N GLU A 162 -7.00 -5.09 13.20
CA GLU A 162 -6.26 -6.34 12.99
C GLU A 162 -6.47 -6.92 11.58
N VAL A 163 -7.69 -6.84 11.03
CA VAL A 163 -7.97 -7.22 9.62
C VAL A 163 -7.22 -6.32 8.62
N PHE A 164 -7.19 -5.01 8.83
CA PHE A 164 -6.39 -4.10 7.99
C PHE A 164 -4.88 -4.41 8.07
N VAL A 165 -4.37 -4.75 9.25
CA VAL A 165 -2.95 -5.17 9.39
C VAL A 165 -2.69 -6.50 8.71
N ALA A 166 -3.62 -7.45 8.76
CA ALA A 166 -3.49 -8.75 8.11
C ALA A 166 -3.54 -8.63 6.57
N GLU A 167 -4.39 -7.74 6.01
CA GLU A 167 -4.46 -7.48 4.57
C GLU A 167 -3.10 -7.10 3.96
N VAL A 168 -2.29 -6.29 4.66
CA VAL A 168 -0.97 -5.85 4.18
C VAL A 168 -0.07 -7.03 3.81
N PHE A 169 -0.15 -8.15 4.53
CA PHE A 169 0.65 -9.35 4.24
C PHE A 169 0.15 -10.13 3.02
N LEU A 170 -1.11 -9.96 2.61
CA LEU A 170 -1.72 -10.63 1.46
C LEU A 170 -1.56 -9.84 0.14
N LEU A 171 -1.04 -8.60 0.20
CA LEU A 171 -0.97 -7.71 -0.96
C LEU A 171 -0.13 -8.25 -2.11
N THR A 172 0.86 -9.11 -1.87
CA THR A 172 1.68 -9.75 -2.90
C THR A 172 1.17 -11.13 -3.33
N GLY A 173 0.07 -11.63 -2.74
CA GLY A 173 -0.66 -12.83 -3.17
C GLY A 173 0.21 -14.07 -3.40
N GLN A 174 0.96 -14.52 -2.41
CA GLN A 174 1.80 -15.71 -2.54
C GLN A 174 0.95 -16.99 -2.57
N GLU A 175 1.40 -18.03 -3.28
CA GLU A 175 0.66 -19.30 -3.45
C GLU A 175 0.38 -20.04 -2.12
N THR A 176 1.09 -19.70 -1.05
CA THR A 176 0.96 -20.29 0.29
C THR A 176 0.11 -19.45 1.26
N ASP A 177 -0.36 -18.28 0.84
CA ASP A 177 -1.15 -17.40 1.70
C ASP A 177 -2.59 -17.95 1.87
N LEU A 178 -3.19 -17.68 3.03
CA LEU A 178 -4.63 -17.87 3.21
C LEU A 178 -5.39 -16.85 2.35
N THR A 179 -6.60 -17.19 1.92
CA THR A 179 -7.47 -16.19 1.30
C THR A 179 -7.86 -15.11 2.33
N PHE A 180 -8.29 -13.94 1.85
CA PHE A 180 -8.71 -12.86 2.74
C PHE A 180 -9.89 -13.25 3.67
N PRO A 181 -10.95 -13.94 3.19
CA PRO A 181 -11.99 -14.49 4.07
C PRO A 181 -11.47 -15.50 5.11
N GLU A 182 -10.55 -16.40 4.76
CA GLU A 182 -9.96 -17.35 5.72
C GLU A 182 -9.10 -16.65 6.78
N THR A 183 -8.34 -15.62 6.36
CA THR A 183 -7.53 -14.78 7.25
C THR A 183 -8.42 -14.03 8.25
N ILE A 184 -9.53 -13.46 7.78
CA ILE A 184 -10.55 -12.84 8.63
C ILE A 184 -11.17 -13.87 9.57
N ALA A 185 -11.51 -15.07 9.10
CA ALA A 185 -12.11 -16.12 9.93
C ALA A 185 -11.22 -16.50 11.14
N GLY A 186 -9.90 -16.61 10.93
CA GLY A 186 -8.95 -16.87 12.01
C GLY A 186 -8.87 -15.73 13.04
N ILE A 187 -8.94 -14.47 12.61
CA ILE A 187 -9.02 -13.30 13.50
C ILE A 187 -10.32 -13.32 14.30
N LEU A 188 -11.46 -13.56 13.64
CA LEU A 188 -12.77 -13.62 14.30
C LEU A 188 -12.84 -14.75 15.34
N GLU A 189 -12.31 -15.94 15.04
CA GLU A 189 -12.17 -17.03 16.02
C GLU A 189 -11.32 -16.61 17.23
N GLY A 190 -10.17 -15.96 17.00
CA GLY A 190 -9.27 -15.47 18.06
C GLY A 190 -9.93 -14.46 19.01
N HIS A 191 -10.88 -13.66 18.51
CA HIS A 191 -11.67 -12.71 19.31
C HIS A 191 -13.02 -13.27 19.81
N GLY A 192 -13.28 -14.56 19.61
CA GLY A 192 -14.53 -15.22 19.99
C GLY A 192 -15.76 -14.57 19.34
N ASN A 193 -15.63 -14.16 18.09
CA ASN A 193 -16.61 -13.44 17.29
C ASN A 193 -17.20 -14.39 16.22
N SER A 194 -18.53 -14.45 16.10
CA SER A 194 -19.24 -15.32 15.16
C SER A 194 -19.83 -14.60 13.92
N THR A 195 -19.30 -13.42 13.56
CA THR A 195 -19.66 -12.75 12.31
C THR A 195 -19.17 -13.58 11.12
N ASP A 196 -19.92 -13.55 10.02
CA ASP A 196 -19.52 -14.20 8.77
C ASP A 196 -18.31 -13.47 8.14
N ALA A 197 -17.16 -14.15 8.09
CA ALA A 197 -15.92 -13.62 7.52
C ALA A 197 -16.07 -13.20 6.05
N GLU A 198 -16.93 -13.89 5.30
CA GLU A 198 -17.28 -13.55 3.92
C GLU A 198 -18.07 -12.22 3.83
N GLN A 199 -18.91 -11.90 4.81
CA GLN A 199 -19.60 -10.60 4.88
C GLN A 199 -18.61 -9.47 5.22
N VAL A 200 -17.65 -9.72 6.10
CA VAL A 200 -16.59 -8.76 6.43
C VAL A 200 -15.70 -8.51 5.21
N ALA A 201 -15.27 -9.57 4.50
CA ALA A 201 -14.47 -9.45 3.28
C ALA A 201 -15.18 -8.66 2.17
N ARG A 202 -16.51 -8.77 2.06
CA ARG A 202 -17.34 -7.98 1.14
C ARG A 202 -17.43 -6.49 1.48
N LEU A 203 -17.06 -6.04 2.68
CA LEU A 203 -16.99 -4.61 2.98
C LEU A 203 -15.94 -3.91 2.10
N TRP A 204 -14.82 -4.57 1.79
CA TRP A 204 -13.79 -4.06 0.88
C TRP A 204 -14.30 -3.86 -0.56
N HIS A 205 -15.41 -4.47 -0.94
CA HIS A 205 -16.04 -4.26 -2.26
C HIS A 205 -16.85 -2.95 -2.33
N ARG A 206 -17.09 -2.29 -1.19
CA ARG A 206 -17.92 -1.08 -1.11
C ARG A 206 -17.09 0.19 -1.31
N THR A 207 -16.88 0.62 -2.56
CA THR A 207 -16.29 1.92 -2.89
C THR A 207 -17.23 2.80 -3.73
N GLU A 208 -17.09 4.12 -3.57
CA GLU A 208 -17.77 5.16 -4.35
C GLU A 208 -16.79 5.77 -5.36
N PRO A 209 -17.15 5.92 -6.65
CA PRO A 209 -16.30 6.58 -7.64
C PRO A 209 -16.24 8.09 -7.39
N LEU A 210 -15.03 8.66 -7.45
CA LEU A 210 -14.82 10.11 -7.43
C LEU A 210 -15.08 10.65 -8.84
N ALA A 211 -16.30 11.15 -9.05
CA ALA A 211 -16.85 11.35 -10.40
C ALA A 211 -16.14 12.45 -11.20
N GLU A 212 -15.66 13.51 -10.55
CA GLU A 212 -15.02 14.66 -11.22
C GLU A 212 -13.57 14.34 -11.58
N GLU A 213 -12.84 13.66 -10.69
CA GLU A 213 -11.51 13.10 -10.94
C GLU A 213 -11.55 12.04 -12.05
N ARG A 214 -12.50 11.08 -12.00
CA ARG A 214 -12.69 10.09 -13.08
C ARG A 214 -13.05 10.76 -14.42
N ALA A 215 -13.79 11.87 -14.43
CA ALA A 215 -14.09 12.61 -15.64
C ALA A 215 -12.83 13.25 -16.27
N MET A 216 -11.94 13.85 -15.47
CA MET A 216 -10.67 14.41 -15.99
C MET A 216 -9.72 13.32 -16.50
N VAL A 217 -9.68 12.15 -15.84
CA VAL A 217 -8.93 10.98 -16.35
C VAL A 217 -9.51 10.49 -17.69
N ALA A 218 -10.84 10.45 -17.83
CA ALA A 218 -11.48 10.11 -19.10
C ALA A 218 -11.17 11.15 -20.21
N THR A 219 -11.08 12.44 -19.87
CA THR A 219 -10.61 13.48 -20.82
C THR A 219 -9.15 13.27 -21.23
N ALA A 220 -8.24 12.94 -20.31
CA ALA A 220 -6.84 12.61 -20.64
C ALA A 220 -6.76 11.40 -21.59
N ARG A 221 -7.56 10.37 -21.32
CA ARG A 221 -7.65 9.16 -22.16
C ARG A 221 -8.21 9.45 -23.56
N GLN A 222 -9.22 10.31 -23.66
CA GLN A 222 -9.75 10.79 -24.94
C GLN A 222 -8.73 11.66 -25.70
N GLY A 223 -7.86 12.37 -24.98
CA GLY A 223 -6.68 13.06 -25.51
C GLY A 223 -5.51 12.15 -25.94
N GLY A 224 -5.68 10.82 -25.88
CA GLY A 224 -4.70 9.84 -26.35
C GLY A 224 -3.65 9.40 -25.32
N VAL A 225 -3.74 9.84 -24.07
CA VAL A 225 -2.89 9.32 -22.97
C VAL A 225 -3.39 7.94 -22.56
N ARG A 226 -2.54 6.90 -22.57
CA ARG A 226 -2.92 5.58 -22.07
C ARG A 226 -3.07 5.64 -20.55
N VAL A 227 -4.14 5.05 -20.00
CA VAL A 227 -4.43 5.08 -18.55
C VAL A 227 -4.37 3.66 -18.01
N ALA A 228 -3.64 3.44 -16.91
CA ALA A 228 -3.67 2.17 -16.20
C ALA A 228 -3.77 2.36 -14.68
N MET A 229 -4.50 1.48 -14.02
CA MET A 229 -4.52 1.44 -12.55
C MET A 229 -3.25 0.74 -12.05
N ALA A 230 -2.67 1.26 -10.96
CA ALA A 230 -1.42 0.80 -10.37
C ALA A 230 -1.59 0.74 -8.84
N THR A 231 -2.34 -0.27 -8.38
CA THR A 231 -2.91 -0.26 -7.02
C THR A 231 -2.56 -1.50 -6.18
N ASN A 232 -2.41 -1.30 -4.87
CA ASN A 232 -2.15 -2.37 -3.90
C ASN A 232 -3.48 -3.04 -3.52
N GLN A 233 -3.69 -4.28 -3.96
CA GLN A 233 -4.93 -5.01 -3.72
C GLN A 233 -4.59 -6.51 -3.58
N GLN A 234 -5.12 -7.17 -2.55
CA GLN A 234 -4.95 -8.61 -2.32
C GLN A 234 -5.86 -9.47 -3.23
N PRO A 235 -5.61 -10.79 -3.39
CA PRO A 235 -6.23 -11.61 -4.45
C PRO A 235 -7.76 -11.57 -4.52
N HIS A 236 -8.47 -11.57 -3.39
CA HIS A 236 -9.95 -11.60 -3.36
C HIS A 236 -10.54 -10.27 -3.89
N ARG A 237 -9.96 -9.14 -3.49
CA ARG A 237 -10.36 -7.81 -3.99
C ARG A 237 -9.88 -7.58 -5.43
N ALA A 238 -8.70 -8.05 -5.80
CA ALA A 238 -8.18 -8.00 -7.17
C ALA A 238 -9.02 -8.81 -8.17
N ALA A 239 -9.54 -9.96 -7.76
CA ALA A 239 -10.53 -10.73 -8.53
C ALA A 239 -11.82 -9.92 -8.72
N TRP A 240 -12.43 -9.45 -7.63
CA TRP A 240 -13.66 -8.65 -7.68
C TRP A 240 -13.54 -7.42 -8.59
N LEU A 241 -12.43 -6.67 -8.54
CA LEU A 241 -12.20 -5.50 -9.40
C LEU A 241 -12.22 -5.84 -10.90
N THR A 242 -11.85 -7.06 -11.26
CA THR A 242 -11.86 -7.55 -12.65
C THR A 242 -13.23 -8.09 -13.05
N ASP A 243 -13.81 -8.95 -12.21
CA ASP A 243 -15.10 -9.60 -12.50
C ASP A 243 -16.27 -8.59 -12.54
N SER A 244 -16.16 -7.48 -11.79
CA SER A 244 -17.10 -6.36 -11.83
C SER A 244 -16.79 -5.31 -12.91
N GLY A 245 -15.61 -5.37 -13.54
CA GLY A 245 -15.16 -4.36 -14.50
C GLY A 245 -15.00 -2.94 -13.92
N ALA A 246 -14.63 -2.81 -12.65
CA ALA A 246 -14.72 -1.58 -11.85
C ALA A 246 -14.05 -0.32 -12.46
N PHE A 247 -13.08 -0.51 -13.37
CA PHE A 247 -12.37 0.57 -14.06
C PHE A 247 -12.41 0.43 -15.60
N ALA A 248 -13.27 -0.42 -16.16
CA ALA A 248 -13.32 -0.69 -17.61
C ALA A 248 -13.79 0.52 -18.45
N ASP A 249 -14.45 1.50 -17.83
CA ASP A 249 -14.79 2.80 -18.41
C ASP A 249 -13.62 3.80 -18.34
N LEU A 250 -12.72 3.63 -17.37
CA LEU A 250 -11.71 4.59 -16.95
C LEU A 250 -10.30 4.29 -17.52
N ALA A 251 -9.90 3.03 -17.51
CA ALA A 251 -8.54 2.58 -17.75
C ALA A 251 -8.44 1.55 -18.90
N ASP A 252 -7.24 1.45 -19.47
CA ASP A 252 -6.86 0.49 -20.51
C ASP A 252 -6.22 -0.79 -19.93
N GLU A 253 -5.81 -0.78 -18.66
CA GLU A 253 -5.30 -1.94 -17.90
C GLU A 253 -5.43 -1.71 -16.37
N VAL A 254 -5.47 -2.79 -15.58
CA VAL A 254 -5.61 -2.77 -14.11
C VAL A 254 -4.53 -3.62 -13.45
N TYR A 255 -3.38 -3.00 -13.14
CA TYR A 255 -2.30 -3.63 -12.40
C TYR A 255 -2.58 -3.63 -10.90
N THR A 256 -2.66 -4.85 -10.34
CA THR A 256 -2.81 -5.11 -8.91
C THR A 256 -1.57 -5.80 -8.35
N SER A 257 -1.17 -5.42 -7.15
CA SER A 257 0.02 -5.97 -6.47
C SER A 257 0.03 -7.49 -6.39
N SER A 258 -1.13 -8.10 -6.12
CA SER A 258 -1.23 -9.57 -6.01
C SER A 258 -1.09 -10.31 -7.34
N ARG A 259 -1.25 -9.63 -8.48
CA ARG A 259 -1.00 -10.21 -9.82
C ARG A 259 0.44 -10.03 -10.28
N LEU A 260 1.11 -8.98 -9.80
CA LEU A 260 2.52 -8.73 -10.10
C LEU A 260 3.48 -9.45 -9.13
N GLY A 261 2.99 -9.94 -7.98
CA GLY A 261 3.80 -10.59 -6.94
C GLY A 261 4.67 -9.62 -6.12
N VAL A 262 4.46 -8.32 -6.32
CA VAL A 262 5.18 -7.19 -5.72
C VAL A 262 4.18 -6.07 -5.44
N ALA A 263 4.45 -5.19 -4.49
CA ALA A 263 3.56 -4.11 -4.08
C ALA A 263 4.26 -2.75 -4.14
N LYS A 264 3.50 -1.67 -3.98
CA LYS A 264 4.04 -0.36 -3.60
C LYS A 264 4.32 -0.36 -2.09
N PRO A 265 5.37 0.34 -1.61
CA PRO A 265 6.20 1.31 -2.31
C PRO A 265 7.41 0.72 -3.04
N GLU A 266 7.57 -0.60 -3.15
CA GLU A 266 8.76 -1.20 -3.76
C GLU A 266 8.95 -0.78 -5.24
N PRO A 267 10.13 -0.25 -5.62
CA PRO A 267 10.44 0.14 -7.00
C PRO A 267 10.25 -0.96 -8.06
N ASP A 268 10.26 -2.23 -7.66
CA ASP A 268 10.06 -3.37 -8.57
C ASP A 268 8.60 -3.54 -9.02
N PHE A 269 7.61 -3.02 -8.27
CA PHE A 269 6.21 -2.95 -8.73
C PHE A 269 6.07 -2.09 -10.00
N PHE A 270 6.64 -0.88 -9.96
CA PHE A 270 6.63 0.01 -11.12
C PHE A 270 7.45 -0.55 -12.29
N ARG A 271 8.56 -1.26 -12.03
CA ARG A 271 9.31 -1.99 -13.07
C ARG A 271 8.54 -3.16 -13.66
N ALA A 272 7.68 -3.83 -12.89
CA ALA A 272 6.80 -4.90 -13.39
C ALA A 272 5.71 -4.34 -14.32
N ILE A 273 5.11 -3.19 -13.96
CA ILE A 273 4.18 -2.45 -14.83
C ILE A 273 4.84 -2.08 -16.16
N LEU A 274 6.02 -1.43 -16.14
CA LEU A 274 6.72 -1.03 -17.37
C LEU A 274 7.08 -2.22 -18.28
N ARG A 275 7.32 -3.41 -17.72
CA ARG A 275 7.53 -4.64 -18.49
C ARG A 275 6.24 -5.13 -19.13
N ALA A 276 5.15 -5.22 -18.36
CA ALA A 276 3.86 -5.65 -18.86
C ALA A 276 3.32 -4.73 -19.96
N GLU A 277 3.50 -3.41 -19.81
CA GLU A 277 3.21 -2.40 -20.85
C GLU A 277 4.02 -2.65 -22.13
N ALA A 278 5.33 -2.89 -22.01
CA ALA A 278 6.18 -3.21 -23.17
C ALA A 278 5.81 -4.56 -23.83
N GLU A 279 5.47 -5.58 -23.05
CA GLU A 279 5.01 -6.90 -23.52
C GLU A 279 3.63 -6.83 -24.20
N ALA A 280 2.76 -5.92 -23.76
CA ALA A 280 1.48 -5.59 -24.40
C ALA A 280 1.63 -4.77 -25.70
N GLY A 281 2.84 -4.33 -26.06
CA GLY A 281 3.11 -3.51 -27.24
C GLY A 281 3.02 -1.99 -27.01
N HIS A 282 3.00 -1.55 -25.75
CA HIS A 282 2.96 -0.15 -25.33
C HIS A 282 4.25 0.28 -24.58
N PRO A 283 5.47 0.07 -25.14
CA PRO A 283 6.70 0.41 -24.43
C PRO A 283 6.80 1.91 -24.14
N VAL A 284 7.02 2.24 -22.87
CA VAL A 284 7.23 3.59 -22.34
C VAL A 284 8.45 3.63 -21.42
N GLU A 285 9.24 4.69 -21.52
CA GLU A 285 10.34 5.00 -20.60
C GLU A 285 9.79 5.65 -19.32
N PRO A 286 10.44 5.50 -18.14
CA PRO A 286 9.93 6.04 -16.89
C PRO A 286 9.55 7.53 -16.93
N GLY A 287 10.32 8.36 -17.64
CA GLY A 287 10.04 9.79 -17.80
C GLY A 287 8.81 10.12 -18.67
N GLU A 288 8.31 9.18 -19.48
CA GLU A 288 7.06 9.31 -20.23
C GLU A 288 5.82 8.99 -19.37
N VAL A 289 6.03 8.48 -18.15
CA VAL A 289 4.99 8.05 -17.22
C VAL A 289 4.76 9.09 -16.12
N VAL A 290 3.49 9.39 -15.86
CA VAL A 290 3.03 10.12 -14.67
C VAL A 290 2.36 9.14 -13.71
N PHE A 291 2.55 9.32 -12.41
CA PHE A 291 1.89 8.51 -11.38
C PHE A 291 1.23 9.38 -10.32
N VAL A 292 -0.02 9.08 -9.96
CA VAL A 292 -0.76 9.79 -8.91
C VAL A 292 -1.24 8.81 -7.84
N ASP A 293 -0.90 9.10 -6.59
CA ASP A 293 -1.12 8.26 -5.40
C ASP A 293 -1.34 9.15 -4.17
N ASP A 294 -2.08 8.69 -3.16
CA ASP A 294 -2.29 9.48 -1.94
C ASP A 294 -1.11 9.43 -0.97
N ARG A 295 -0.23 8.42 -1.09
CA ARG A 295 0.85 8.16 -0.14
C ARG A 295 2.21 8.62 -0.66
N ALA A 296 2.93 9.36 0.20
CA ALA A 296 4.28 9.83 -0.11
C ALA A 296 5.29 8.69 -0.33
N ASP A 297 5.16 7.54 0.35
CA ASP A 297 6.07 6.39 0.16
C ASP A 297 5.91 5.74 -1.21
N ASN A 298 4.68 5.58 -1.70
CA ASN A 298 4.40 5.10 -3.05
C ASN A 298 4.94 6.08 -4.12
N VAL A 299 4.76 7.39 -3.91
CA VAL A 299 5.29 8.46 -4.78
C VAL A 299 6.82 8.43 -4.83
N GLU A 300 7.50 8.27 -3.69
CA GLU A 300 8.95 8.10 -3.60
C GLU A 300 9.42 6.81 -4.32
N GLY A 301 8.69 5.70 -4.17
CA GLY A 301 8.97 4.42 -4.82
C GLY A 301 8.95 4.48 -6.35
N ALA A 302 7.99 5.21 -6.92
CA ALA A 302 7.91 5.46 -8.36
C ALA A 302 9.01 6.44 -8.82
N ALA A 303 9.21 7.54 -8.10
CA ALA A 303 10.23 8.54 -8.40
C ALA A 303 11.65 7.93 -8.39
N ALA A 304 11.90 6.93 -7.54
CA ALA A 304 13.17 6.20 -7.46
C ALA A 304 13.55 5.41 -8.73
N ILE A 305 12.64 5.26 -9.71
CA ILE A 305 12.95 4.72 -11.05
C ILE A 305 12.82 5.74 -12.18
N GLY A 306 12.55 7.01 -11.87
CA GLY A 306 12.41 8.10 -12.84
C GLY A 306 10.98 8.39 -13.32
N ILE A 307 9.95 7.79 -12.71
CA ILE A 307 8.55 8.13 -13.00
C ILE A 307 8.20 9.51 -12.44
N ARG A 308 7.42 10.31 -13.19
CA ARG A 308 6.94 11.64 -12.76
C ARG A 308 5.78 11.51 -11.78
N ALA A 309 6.08 11.09 -10.56
CA ALA A 309 5.09 10.90 -9.52
C ALA A 309 4.58 12.22 -8.89
N ARG A 310 3.35 12.21 -8.37
CA ARG A 310 2.66 13.29 -7.66
C ARG A 310 1.81 12.71 -6.53
N GLN A 311 1.76 13.41 -5.40
CA GLN A 311 0.88 13.04 -4.29
C GLN A 311 -0.47 13.77 -4.42
N TYR A 312 -1.58 13.04 -4.33
CA TYR A 312 -2.94 13.59 -4.26
C TYR A 312 -3.87 12.69 -3.45
N HIS A 313 -4.57 13.27 -2.48
CA HIS A 313 -5.67 12.64 -1.74
C HIS A 313 -6.95 13.47 -1.94
N PHE A 314 -8.08 12.82 -2.22
CA PHE A 314 -9.35 13.47 -2.61
C PHE A 314 -9.85 14.59 -1.69
N THR A 315 -9.48 14.57 -0.41
CA THR A 315 -9.83 15.66 0.55
C THR A 315 -9.12 16.99 0.27
N GLN A 316 -8.15 17.02 -0.65
CA GLN A 316 -7.57 18.25 -1.22
C GLN A 316 -8.53 18.93 -2.22
N GLY A 317 -9.48 18.18 -2.78
CA GLY A 317 -10.51 18.64 -3.70
C GLY A 317 -10.09 18.61 -5.19
N VAL A 318 -11.11 18.57 -6.05
CA VAL A 318 -11.01 18.39 -7.51
C VAL A 318 -9.99 19.30 -8.20
N GLU A 319 -9.88 20.57 -7.79
CA GLU A 319 -8.95 21.51 -8.43
C GLU A 319 -7.47 21.22 -8.11
N ALA A 320 -7.17 20.54 -6.99
CA ALA A 320 -5.81 20.06 -6.72
C ALA A 320 -5.47 18.82 -7.56
N PHE A 321 -6.46 18.01 -7.95
CA PHE A 321 -6.26 16.94 -8.93
C PHE A 321 -6.02 17.53 -10.33
N ARG A 322 -6.80 18.55 -10.71
CA ARG A 322 -6.56 19.34 -11.93
C ARG A 322 -5.13 19.87 -11.97
N GLU A 323 -4.69 20.58 -10.93
CA GLU A 323 -3.33 21.14 -10.86
C GLU A 323 -2.26 20.04 -10.98
N VAL A 324 -2.48 18.85 -10.41
CA VAL A 324 -1.59 17.68 -10.57
C VAL A 324 -1.52 17.19 -12.02
N LEU A 325 -2.65 17.11 -12.74
CA LEU A 325 -2.68 16.66 -14.14
C LEU A 325 -2.16 17.73 -15.12
N GLU A 326 -2.47 19.00 -14.89
CA GLU A 326 -2.00 20.13 -15.70
C GLU A 326 -0.49 20.35 -15.50
N SER A 327 0.01 20.38 -14.26
CA SER A 327 1.45 20.53 -13.95
C SER A 327 2.34 19.32 -14.31
N THR A 328 1.74 18.27 -14.88
CA THR A 328 2.45 17.10 -15.42
C THR A 328 2.22 16.90 -16.93
N GLY A 329 1.43 17.75 -17.58
CA GLY A 329 1.15 17.68 -19.01
C GLY A 329 0.23 16.51 -19.41
N VAL A 330 -0.56 15.97 -18.47
CA VAL A 330 -1.51 14.87 -18.73
C VAL A 330 -2.71 15.36 -19.54
N LEU A 331 -3.12 16.62 -19.37
CA LEU A 331 -4.25 17.22 -20.10
C LEU A 331 -3.85 17.94 -21.39
N ASP A 332 -2.54 18.11 -21.65
CA ASP A 332 -2.05 18.82 -22.85
C ASP A 332 -2.49 18.12 -24.16
N GLY A 333 -2.52 16.78 -24.16
CA GLY A 333 -3.03 15.99 -25.29
C GLY A 333 -4.51 16.22 -25.59
N ALA A 334 -5.33 16.51 -24.56
CA ALA A 334 -6.75 16.83 -24.75
C ALA A 334 -6.95 18.20 -25.40
N ALA A 335 -6.10 19.18 -25.09
CA ALA A 335 -6.15 20.51 -25.69
C ALA A 335 -5.86 20.51 -27.21
N HIS A 336 -5.15 19.50 -27.73
CA HIS A 336 -4.91 19.35 -29.17
C HIS A 336 -6.06 18.69 -29.92
N ALA A 337 -6.98 17.98 -29.27
CA ALA A 337 -8.15 17.40 -29.94
C ALA A 337 -9.13 18.51 -30.38
N ASP A 338 -9.49 19.41 -29.46
CA ASP A 338 -10.49 20.46 -29.67
C ASP A 338 -10.08 21.45 -30.78
N ALA A 339 -8.76 21.72 -30.90
CA ALA A 339 -8.18 22.57 -31.93
C ALA A 339 -8.27 22.03 -33.37
N THR A 340 -8.75 20.79 -33.58
CA THR A 340 -8.84 20.17 -34.92
C THR A 340 -10.23 20.18 -35.54
N HIS A 341 -11.25 20.71 -34.85
CA HIS A 341 -12.63 20.73 -35.36
C HIS A 341 -12.98 21.95 -36.24
N ASP A 342 -12.06 22.89 -36.45
CA ASP A 342 -12.27 24.06 -37.32
C ASP A 342 -12.13 23.68 -38.80
N GLY A 343 -13.13 22.93 -39.30
CA GLY A 343 -13.21 22.49 -40.69
C GLY A 343 -13.30 23.68 -41.66
N PRO A 344 -12.77 23.55 -42.90
CA PRO A 344 -12.69 24.67 -43.83
C PRO A 344 -14.07 25.24 -44.14
N ALA A 345 -14.22 26.55 -43.90
CA ALA A 345 -15.48 27.26 -44.12
C ALA A 345 -16.00 27.06 -45.56
N PRO A 346 -17.31 26.87 -45.77
CA PRO A 346 -17.86 26.59 -47.08
C PRO A 346 -17.63 27.76 -48.03
N THR A 347 -16.98 27.49 -49.17
CA THR A 347 -16.89 28.42 -50.30
C THR A 347 -18.28 28.65 -50.89
N ALA A 348 -18.59 29.91 -51.20
CA ALA A 348 -19.90 30.40 -51.62
C ALA A 348 -20.41 29.86 -52.97
#